data_AF-A0A484HCQ0-F1
#
_entry.id   AF-A0A484HCQ0-F1
#
_cell.length_a   1.000
_cell.length_b   1.000
_cell.length_c   1.000
_cell.angle_alpha   90.00
_cell.angle_beta   90.00
_cell.angle_gamma   90.00
#
_symmetry.space_group_name_H-M   'P 1'
#
loop_
_entity.id
_entity.type
_entity.pdbx_description
1 polymer ?
#
loop_
_entity_poly.entity_id
_entity_poly.type
_entity_poly.pdbx_seq_one_letter_code
_entity_poly.pdbx_strand_id
1 'polypeptide(L)'
;MELTAVIEALNALQYSCRVNLYTDSQYVQKGICHWMQEWKKCGWKTADRRPVKNQDLWRNLEALATRHHVTWHWIRGHAGHPDNERADALAHIGLRKTHLKVY
;
A
#
# COMPACT_ATOMS: atom_id res chain seq x y z
N MET A 1 -5.40 -3.70 -4.32
CA MET A 1 -6.42 -3.46 -3.27
C MET A 1 -5.80 -2.77 -2.08
N GLU A 2 -5.02 -3.43 -1.23
CA GLU A 2 -4.39 -2.78 -0.07
C GLU A 2 -3.33 -1.74 -0.47
N LEU A 3 -2.41 -2.10 -1.39
CA LEU A 3 -1.38 -1.15 -1.87
C LEU A 3 -1.99 0.06 -2.58
N THR A 4 -3.04 -0.19 -3.37
CA THR A 4 -3.78 0.84 -4.09
C THR A 4 -4.46 1.80 -3.13
N ALA A 5 -5.08 1.29 -2.06
CA ALA A 5 -5.72 2.13 -1.05
C ALA A 5 -4.72 3.08 -0.38
N VAL A 6 -3.51 2.59 -0.07
CA VAL A 6 -2.43 3.41 0.47
C VAL A 6 -1.97 4.48 -0.52
N ILE A 7 -1.79 4.12 -1.79
CA ILE A 7 -1.37 5.06 -2.85
C ILE A 7 -2.42 6.15 -3.04
N GLU A 8 -3.69 5.80 -3.13
CA GLU A 8 -4.80 6.75 -3.28
C GLU A 8 -4.93 7.68 -2.07
N ALA A 9 -4.76 7.14 -0.85
CA ALA A 9 -4.78 7.94 0.38
C ALA A 9 -3.66 8.99 0.40
N LEU A 10 -2.46 8.62 -0.06
CA LEU A 10 -1.33 9.56 -0.17
C LEU A 10 -1.52 10.54 -1.34
N ASN A 11 -2.05 10.11 -2.48
CA ASN A 11 -2.35 10.98 -3.62
C ASN A 11 -3.41 12.04 -3.32
N ALA A 12 -4.37 11.73 -2.44
CA ALA A 12 -5.38 12.68 -2.01
C ALA A 12 -4.78 13.89 -1.25
N LEU A 13 -3.55 13.78 -0.76
CA LEU A 13 -2.86 14.86 -0.06
C LEU A 13 -2.28 15.86 -1.08
N GLN A 14 -2.84 17.06 -1.10
CA GLN A 14 -2.46 18.11 -2.06
C GLN A 14 -1.04 18.67 -1.82
N TYR A 15 -0.55 18.61 -0.58
CA TYR A 15 0.73 19.19 -0.16
C TYR A 15 1.62 18.15 0.52
N SER A 16 2.93 18.43 0.60
CA SER A 16 3.88 17.61 1.36
C SER A 16 3.49 17.66 2.85
N CYS A 17 3.13 16.51 3.40
CA CYS A 17 2.64 16.38 4.77
C CYS A 17 3.43 15.33 5.53
N ARG A 18 3.48 15.45 6.86
CA ARG A 18 3.87 14.35 7.73
C ARG A 18 2.66 13.44 7.93
N VAL A 19 2.80 12.16 7.60
CA VAL A 19 1.70 11.20 7.60
C VAL A 19 2.07 10.03 8.50
N ASN A 20 1.25 9.75 9.50
CA ASN A 20 1.36 8.50 10.25
C ASN A 20 0.39 7.50 9.63
N LEU A 21 0.93 6.51 8.92
CA LEU A 21 0.14 5.53 8.20
C LEU A 21 0.08 4.22 8.97
N TYR A 22 -1.13 3.84 9.35
CA TYR A 22 -1.41 2.60 10.06
C TYR A 22 -1.90 1.55 9.07
N THR A 23 -1.27 0.38 9.07
CA THR A 23 -1.69 -0.76 8.25
C THR A 23 -1.57 -2.05 9.04
N ASP A 24 -2.53 -2.94 8.88
CA ASP A 24 -2.48 -4.33 9.35
C ASP A 24 -1.97 -5.30 8.30
N SER A 25 -1.81 -4.84 7.06
CA SER A 25 -1.25 -5.62 5.98
C SER A 25 0.22 -5.94 6.25
N GLN A 26 0.47 -7.20 6.60
CA GLN A 26 1.83 -7.74 6.65
C GLN A 26 2.52 -7.64 5.29
N TYR A 27 1.77 -7.65 4.18
CA TYR A 27 2.33 -7.51 2.84
C TYR A 27 2.90 -6.10 2.63
N VAL A 28 2.14 -5.05 2.98
CA VAL A 28 2.61 -3.65 2.89
C VAL A 28 3.78 -3.44 3.86
N GLN A 29 3.65 -3.87 5.12
CA GLN A 29 4.71 -3.73 6.12
C GLN A 29 6.02 -4.38 5.65
N LYS A 30 6.00 -5.66 5.26
CA LYS A 30 7.21 -6.37 4.83
C LYS A 30 7.77 -5.79 3.54
N GLY A 31 6.91 -5.37 2.63
CA GLY A 31 7.35 -4.75 1.38
C GLY A 31 8.09 -3.44 1.60
N ILE A 32 7.63 -2.58 2.51
CA ILE A 32 8.28 -1.29 2.79
C ILE A 32 9.54 -1.47 3.62
N CYS A 33 9.49 -2.29 4.67
CA CYS A 33 10.62 -2.45 5.59
C CYS A 33 11.77 -3.28 5.02
N HIS A 34 11.47 -4.29 4.20
CA HIS A 34 12.48 -5.26 3.75
C HIS A 34 12.59 -5.29 2.22
N TRP A 35 11.50 -5.58 1.52
CA TRP A 35 11.64 -5.94 0.10
C TRP A 35 11.97 -4.76 -0.80
N MET A 36 11.47 -3.56 -0.51
CA MET A 36 11.66 -2.38 -1.35
C MET A 36 13.15 -2.01 -1.47
N GLN A 37 13.90 -2.08 -0.36
CA GLN A 37 15.33 -1.79 -0.38
C GLN A 37 16.09 -2.82 -1.24
N GLU A 38 15.73 -4.09 -1.13
CA GLU A 38 16.36 -5.21 -1.82
C GLU A 38 16.05 -5.16 -3.32
N TRP A 39 14.79 -4.89 -3.67
CA TRP A 39 14.37 -4.72 -5.06
C TRP A 39 15.07 -3.54 -5.71
N LYS A 40 15.27 -2.42 -5.01
CA LYS A 40 16.04 -1.29 -5.56
C LYS A 40 17.49 -1.69 -5.86
N LYS A 41 18.14 -2.41 -4.95
CA LYS A 41 19.51 -2.92 -5.17
C LYS A 41 19.58 -3.87 -6.37
N CYS A 42 18.56 -4.70 -6.55
CA CYS A 42 18.45 -5.66 -7.65
C CYS A 42 17.83 -5.07 -8.95
N GLY A 43 17.63 -3.76 -9.03
CA GLY A 43 17.05 -3.11 -10.23
C GLY A 43 15.61 -3.53 -10.52
N TRP A 44 14.81 -3.74 -9.48
CA TRP A 44 13.41 -4.18 -9.50
C TRP A 44 13.18 -5.56 -10.14
N LYS A 45 14.15 -6.46 -9.96
CA LYS A 45 14.06 -7.86 -10.39
C LYS A 45 14.03 -8.80 -9.19
N THR A 46 13.27 -9.87 -9.30
CA THR A 46 13.29 -10.99 -8.35
C THR A 46 14.55 -11.84 -8.56
N ALA A 47 14.80 -12.78 -7.65
CA ALA A 47 15.91 -13.74 -7.77
C ALA A 47 15.89 -14.51 -9.11
N ASP A 48 14.69 -14.79 -9.64
CA ASP A 48 14.48 -15.44 -10.93
C ASP A 48 14.65 -14.50 -12.14
N ARG A 49 15.22 -13.30 -11.93
CA ARG A 49 15.40 -12.23 -12.93
C ARG A 49 14.11 -11.72 -13.57
N ARG A 50 12.96 -12.01 -12.97
CA ARG A 50 11.66 -11.52 -13.43
C ARG A 50 11.34 -10.17 -12.80
N PRO A 51 10.52 -9.33 -13.44
CA PRO A 51 10.03 -8.11 -12.81
C PRO A 51 9.32 -8.41 -11.49
N VAL A 52 9.51 -7.55 -10.50
CA VAL A 52 8.79 -7.65 -9.23
C VAL A 52 7.29 -7.47 -9.46
N LYS A 53 6.48 -8.32 -8.85
CA LYS A 53 5.02 -8.20 -8.95
C LYS A 53 4.57 -6.85 -8.38
N ASN A 54 3.73 -6.13 -9.12
CA ASN A 54 3.25 -4.78 -8.79
C ASN A 54 4.37 -3.72 -8.70
N GLN A 55 5.49 -3.91 -9.41
CA GLN A 55 6.62 -2.97 -9.44
C GLN A 55 6.16 -1.52 -9.63
N ASP A 56 5.23 -1.26 -10.55
CA ASP A 56 4.75 0.10 -10.86
C ASP A 56 4.09 0.75 -9.64
N LEU A 57 3.27 -0.03 -8.91
CA LEU A 57 2.62 0.44 -7.68
C LEU A 57 3.65 0.73 -6.58
N TRP A 58 4.65 -0.15 -6.42
CA TRP A 58 5.70 0.04 -5.43
C TRP A 58 6.56 1.27 -5.71
N ARG A 59 6.87 1.54 -6.98
CA ARG A 59 7.59 2.75 -7.39
C ARG A 59 6.78 4.02 -7.13
N ASN A 60 5.48 3.99 -7.43
CA ASN A 60 4.59 5.11 -7.15
C ASN A 60 4.47 5.36 -5.64
N LEU A 61 4.30 4.28 -4.87
CA LEU A 61 4.24 4.35 -3.41
C LEU A 61 5.51 4.94 -2.82
N GLU A 62 6.68 4.54 -3.31
CA GLU A 62 7.96 5.10 -2.88
C GLU A 62 8.05 6.61 -3.18
N ALA A 63 7.66 7.04 -4.38
CA ALA A 63 7.67 8.45 -4.75
C ALA A 63 6.76 9.27 -3.83
N LEU A 64 5.57 8.77 -3.53
CA LEU A 64 4.63 9.40 -2.59
C LEU A 64 5.17 9.39 -1.16
N ALA A 65 5.73 8.27 -0.70
CA ALA A 65 6.32 8.15 0.63
C ALA A 65 7.61 8.98 0.80
N THR A 66 8.23 9.42 -0.29
CA THR A 66 9.34 10.37 -0.27
C THR A 66 8.82 11.81 -0.27
N ARG A 67 7.76 12.09 -1.04
CA ARG A 67 7.11 13.41 -1.11
C ARG A 67 6.42 13.78 0.21
N HIS A 68 5.75 12.83 0.83
CA HIS A 68 5.13 12.95 2.14
C HIS A 68 6.09 12.32 3.15
N HIS A 69 6.31 12.95 4.29
CA HIS A 69 7.12 12.35 5.35
C HIS A 69 6.30 11.27 6.06
N VAL A 70 6.28 10.06 5.50
CA VAL A 70 5.43 8.96 5.98
C VAL A 70 6.15 8.15 7.07
N THR A 71 5.53 8.08 8.25
CA THR A 71 5.88 7.15 9.32
C THR A 71 4.96 5.94 9.25
N TRP A 72 5.54 4.75 9.13
CA TRP A 72 4.79 3.50 8.97
C TRP A 72 4.57 2.83 10.32
N HIS A 73 3.30 2.58 10.64
CA HIS A 73 2.90 1.87 11.85
C HIS A 73 2.20 0.58 11.45
N TRP A 74 2.81 -0.55 11.78
CA TRP A 74 2.14 -1.84 11.63
C TRP A 74 1.36 -2.16 12.89
N ILE A 75 0.08 -2.43 12.71
CA ILE A 75 -0.80 -2.91 13.76
C ILE A 75 -1.20 -4.35 13.47
N ARG A 76 -1.32 -5.19 14.49
CA ARG A 76 -1.75 -6.58 14.28
C ARG A 76 -3.25 -6.57 13.96
N GLY A 77 -3.61 -7.04 12.77
CA GLY A 77 -5.01 -7.17 12.35
C GLY A 77 -5.81 -8.06 13.31
N HIS A 78 -6.99 -7.56 13.68
CA HIS A 78 -7.95 -8.08 14.67
C HIS A 78 -7.57 -7.94 16.15
N ALA A 79 -7.58 -6.70 16.66
CA ALA A 79 -8.04 -6.36 18.01
C ALA A 79 -8.20 -4.83 18.16
N GLY A 80 -9.40 -4.29 17.84
CA GLY A 80 -9.90 -3.07 18.50
C GLY A 80 -9.65 -1.70 17.85
N HIS A 81 -9.47 -1.57 16.52
CA HIS A 81 -9.42 -0.26 15.86
C HIS A 81 -10.62 -0.03 14.91
N PRO A 82 -11.62 0.78 15.30
CA PRO A 82 -12.84 1.04 14.51
C PRO A 82 -12.56 1.62 13.11
N ASP A 83 -11.49 2.40 12.96
CA ASP A 83 -11.13 3.03 11.68
C ASP A 83 -10.61 2.01 10.66
N ASN A 84 -9.93 0.94 11.12
CA ASN A 84 -9.48 -0.15 10.25
C ASN A 84 -10.67 -0.96 9.75
N GLU A 85 -11.62 -1.30 10.62
CA GLU A 85 -12.84 -2.01 10.23
C GLU A 85 -13.66 -1.21 9.23
N ARG A 86 -13.69 0.13 9.39
CA ARG A 86 -14.36 1.04 8.44
C ARG A 86 -13.65 1.09 7.09
N ALA A 87 -12.31 1.12 7.06
CA ALA A 87 -11.53 1.07 5.84
C ALA A 87 -11.72 -0.27 5.09
N ASP A 88 -11.72 -1.39 5.82
CA ASP A 88 -12.00 -2.72 5.26
C ASP A 88 -13.43 -2.83 4.72
N ALA A 89 -14.42 -2.28 5.44
CA ALA A 89 -15.80 -2.22 4.95
C ALA A 89 -15.90 -1.40 3.65
N LEU A 90 -15.22 -0.25 3.57
CA LEU A 90 -15.19 0.57 2.35
C LEU A 90 -14.47 -0.13 1.20
N ALA A 91 -13.36 -0.83 1.47
CA ALA A 91 -12.64 -1.62 0.47
C ALA A 91 -13.49 -2.79 -0.07
N HIS A 92 -14.26 -3.46 0.81
CA HIS A 92 -15.21 -4.51 0.41
C HIS A 92 -16.38 -3.97 -0.42
N ILE A 93 -16.90 -2.79 -0.11
CA ILE A 93 -17.96 -2.15 -0.91
C ILE A 93 -17.41 -1.77 -2.30
N GLY A 94 -16.16 -1.30 -2.39
CA GLY A 94 -15.48 -1.02 -3.66
C GLY A 94 -15.34 -2.24 -4.56
N LEU A 95 -15.02 -3.41 -3.98
CA LEU A 95 -14.95 -4.70 -4.70
C LEU A 95 -16.28 -5.11 -5.35
N ARG A 96 -17.42 -4.81 -4.73
CA ARG A 96 -18.75 -5.17 -5.27
C ARG A 96 -19.12 -4.37 -6.52
N LYS A 97 -18.57 -3.16 -6.73
CA LYS A 97 -18.86 -2.37 -7.93
C LYS A 97 -18.10 -2.84 -9.18
N THR A 98 -17.01 -3.57 -9.03
CA THR A 98 -16.18 -4.02 -10.17
C THR A 98 -16.58 -5.38 -10.73
N HIS A 99 -17.67 -5.98 -10.23
CA HIS A 99 -18.17 -7.29 -10.67
C HIS A 99 -19.61 -7.24 -11.22
N LEU A 100 -20.02 -6.11 -11.80
CA LEU A 100 -21.18 -6.11 -12.69
C LEU A 100 -20.72 -6.61 -14.07
N LYS A 101 -20.93 -7.92 -14.27
CA LYS A 101 -20.94 -8.58 -15.57
C LYS A 101 -21.79 -7.74 -16.54
N VAL A 102 -21.13 -7.20 -17.57
CA VAL A 102 -21.82 -6.81 -18.79
C VAL A 102 -21.91 -8.08 -19.63
N TYR A 103 -23.14 -8.48 -19.94
CA TYR A 103 -23.50 -9.60 -20.82
C TYR A 103 -23.08 -9.31 -22.26
#